data_AF-A0A661SS63-F1
#
_entry.id   AF-A0A661SS63-F1
#
_cell.length_a   1.000
_cell.length_b   1.000
_cell.length_c   1.000
_cell.angle_alpha   90.00
_cell.angle_beta   90.00
_cell.angle_gamma   90.00
#
_symmetry.space_group_name_H-M   'P 1'
#
loop_
_entity.id
_entity.type
_entity.pdbx_description
1 polymer ?
#
loop_
_entity_poly.entity_id
_entity_poly.type
_entity_poly.pdbx_seq_one_letter_code
_entity_poly.pdbx_strand_id
1 'polypeptide(L)'
;EYGDWFYPSISGVAQSHNFYPVSRMKPEEGIAHIALGMGKTVVEGEKTLRFCPKYPNIMPQFSTVDDILANAPRYFYALRIKGYSEHPDFTKDSNLEKRETNEAETEFPMLALASTYIPEEHRIRDTAYMPGPKILTFAPILKYNIFPLPGLLNDLLELGRKGMGCPVEIEFSVNLTPDKARKNDFFFLQMRPMVADEERLKVQICDEEIDNAFCCSMQALGNGKSEDIADIVYVKPDDFRAESTMQMAKEIGQINASLLKEKRPYLLAGPGRWGSSDRWLGIPVQWQHISGVGAIIELRNDKLRADPSQGSHFFQNITSLGIHYITITEGSEDFFDWEWLSSFPAVQETTFIRHVQLDKPFTLKIDGRNARCVMIWN
;
A
#
# COMPACT_ATOMS: atom_id res chain seq x y z
N GLU A 1 14.18 -17.09 21.09
CA GLU A 1 13.83 -16.75 22.48
C GLU A 1 14.74 -15.62 22.93
N TYR A 2 14.15 -14.60 23.53
CA TYR A 2 14.80 -13.36 23.93
C TYR A 2 14.21 -12.94 25.29
N GLY A 3 14.80 -13.43 26.38
CA GLY A 3 14.30 -13.19 27.74
C GLY A 3 12.96 -13.88 27.99
N ASP A 4 11.90 -13.09 28.09
CA ASP A 4 10.52 -13.55 28.31
C ASP A 4 9.75 -13.75 27.00
N TRP A 5 10.40 -13.53 25.86
CA TRP A 5 9.75 -13.42 24.56
C TRP A 5 10.21 -14.48 23.55
N PHE A 6 9.29 -14.93 22.72
CA PHE A 6 9.55 -15.80 21.60
C PHE A 6 8.91 -15.23 20.32
N TYR A 7 9.75 -14.99 19.32
CA TYR A 7 9.33 -14.48 18.02
C TYR A 7 10.45 -14.73 16.99
N PRO A 8 10.13 -14.90 15.69
CA PRO A 8 11.14 -15.06 14.65
C PRO A 8 11.80 -13.74 14.33
N SER A 9 12.99 -13.76 13.71
CA SER A 9 13.66 -12.52 13.31
C SER A 9 12.85 -11.77 12.25
N ILE A 10 12.30 -12.50 11.28
CA ILE A 10 11.44 -11.93 10.23
C ILE A 10 10.22 -12.84 10.08
N SER A 11 9.04 -12.25 9.93
CA SER A 11 7.89 -12.91 9.33
C SER A 11 7.46 -12.13 8.09
N GLY A 12 6.85 -12.82 7.13
CA GLY A 12 6.42 -12.14 5.91
C GLY A 12 5.43 -12.92 5.08
N VAL A 13 4.81 -12.16 4.18
CA VAL A 13 3.95 -12.66 3.12
C VAL A 13 4.55 -12.20 1.80
N ALA A 14 4.71 -13.12 0.85
CA ALA A 14 5.20 -12.85 -0.49
C ALA A 14 4.14 -13.24 -1.52
N GLN A 15 3.87 -12.36 -2.46
CA GLN A 15 2.86 -12.50 -3.50
C GLN A 15 3.54 -12.48 -4.87
N SER A 16 3.19 -13.43 -5.73
CA SER A 16 3.82 -13.57 -7.07
C SER A 16 3.30 -12.55 -8.09
N HIS A 17 2.25 -11.82 -7.73
CA HIS A 17 1.66 -10.77 -8.55
C HIS A 17 1.48 -9.51 -7.71
N ASN A 18 1.93 -8.39 -8.23
CA ASN A 18 1.85 -7.09 -7.58
C ASN A 18 0.83 -6.23 -8.33
N PHE A 19 -0.32 -5.97 -7.70
CA PHE A 19 -1.36 -5.09 -8.26
C PHE A 19 -1.03 -3.59 -8.17
N TYR A 20 0.10 -3.26 -7.53
CA TYR A 20 0.60 -1.91 -7.35
C TYR A 20 2.11 -1.84 -7.69
N PRO A 21 2.49 -2.18 -8.94
CA PRO A 21 3.89 -2.05 -9.36
C PRO A 21 4.32 -0.58 -9.32
N VAL A 22 5.58 -0.35 -8.96
CA VAL A 22 6.16 0.99 -8.85
C VAL A 22 7.43 1.09 -9.68
N SER A 23 7.71 2.28 -10.24
CA SER A 23 8.87 2.49 -11.12
C SER A 23 8.88 1.50 -12.30
N ARG A 24 9.99 0.81 -12.55
CA ARG A 24 10.16 -0.16 -13.64
C ARG A 24 9.69 -1.58 -13.32
N MET A 25 9.05 -1.79 -12.15
CA MET A 25 8.55 -3.11 -11.77
C MET A 25 7.38 -3.53 -12.65
N LYS A 26 7.27 -4.82 -12.92
CA LYS A 26 6.13 -5.44 -13.59
C LYS A 26 5.23 -6.16 -12.58
N PRO A 27 3.92 -6.29 -12.84
CA PRO A 27 3.03 -7.04 -11.96
C PRO A 27 3.53 -8.45 -11.64
N GLU A 28 4.10 -9.18 -12.60
CA GLU A 28 4.54 -10.58 -12.44
C GLU A 28 5.87 -10.76 -11.68
N GLU A 29 6.50 -9.65 -11.25
CA GLU A 29 7.74 -9.65 -10.48
C GLU A 29 7.50 -9.67 -8.97
N GLY A 30 6.22 -9.68 -8.57
CA GLY A 30 5.77 -9.94 -7.22
C GLY A 30 6.11 -8.84 -6.21
N ILE A 31 5.67 -9.08 -4.98
CA ILE A 31 5.84 -8.17 -3.86
C ILE A 31 5.92 -8.96 -2.55
N ALA A 32 6.77 -8.51 -1.62
CA ALA A 32 6.90 -9.08 -0.30
C ALA A 32 6.65 -8.01 0.78
N HIS A 33 5.92 -8.40 1.81
CA HIS A 33 5.70 -7.64 3.04
C HIS A 33 6.41 -8.36 4.17
N ILE A 34 7.32 -7.67 4.86
CA ILE A 34 8.09 -8.25 5.97
C ILE A 34 7.96 -7.41 7.23
N ALA A 35 7.98 -8.09 8.37
CA ALA A 35 7.93 -7.52 9.70
C ALA A 35 8.93 -8.22 10.62
N LEU A 36 9.33 -7.51 11.69
CA LEU A 36 9.94 -8.13 12.84
C LEU A 36 8.88 -8.95 13.59
N GLY A 37 9.27 -10.08 14.16
CA GLY A 37 8.42 -10.86 15.04
C GLY A 37 7.32 -11.64 14.35
N MET A 38 6.22 -11.90 15.06
CA MET A 38 5.16 -12.77 14.60
C MET A 38 4.37 -12.18 13.43
N GLY A 39 3.88 -13.06 12.55
CA GLY A 39 3.22 -12.70 11.29
C GLY A 39 1.93 -11.89 11.44
N LYS A 40 1.36 -11.76 12.64
CA LYS A 40 0.17 -10.95 12.91
C LYS A 40 0.34 -9.49 12.47
N THR A 41 1.56 -8.94 12.52
CA THR A 41 1.87 -7.61 11.99
C THR A 41 1.51 -7.47 10.50
N VAL A 42 1.77 -8.52 9.72
CA VAL A 42 1.51 -8.54 8.27
C VAL A 42 0.03 -8.78 7.98
N VAL A 43 -0.61 -9.64 8.79
CA VAL A 43 -2.03 -10.01 8.61
C VAL A 43 -2.99 -8.88 8.99
N GLU A 44 -2.68 -8.10 10.03
CA GLU A 44 -3.54 -7.00 10.52
C GLU A 44 -3.32 -5.68 9.75
N GLY A 45 -2.55 -5.68 8.66
CA GLY A 45 -2.30 -4.48 7.86
C GLY A 45 -1.52 -3.39 8.60
N GLU A 46 -0.74 -3.76 9.62
CA GLU A 46 0.13 -2.81 10.32
C GLU A 46 1.30 -2.35 9.42
N LYS A 47 2.08 -1.37 9.87
CA LYS A 47 3.24 -0.89 9.11
C LYS A 47 4.25 -2.03 8.95
N THR A 48 4.43 -2.48 7.71
CA THR A 48 5.40 -3.50 7.28
C THR A 48 6.36 -2.91 6.26
N LEU A 49 7.51 -3.55 6.07
CA LEU A 49 8.39 -3.18 4.96
C LEU A 49 7.95 -3.92 3.70
N ARG A 50 7.59 -3.15 2.67
CA ARG A 50 7.17 -3.65 1.35
C ARG A 50 8.31 -3.58 0.34
N PHE A 51 8.67 -4.67 -0.32
CA PHE A 51 9.69 -4.64 -1.39
C PHE A 51 9.42 -5.68 -2.48
N CYS A 52 9.93 -5.44 -3.69
CA CYS A 52 9.92 -6.43 -4.76
C CYS A 52 11.17 -7.33 -4.62
N PRO A 53 11.04 -8.66 -4.50
CA PRO A 53 12.18 -9.57 -4.39
C PRO A 53 13.21 -9.44 -5.53
N LYS A 54 12.75 -9.14 -6.75
CA LYS A 54 13.62 -8.91 -7.92
C LYS A 54 14.36 -7.56 -7.87
N TYR A 55 13.79 -6.56 -7.20
CA TYR A 55 14.35 -5.21 -7.08
C TYR A 55 14.33 -4.71 -5.62
N PRO A 56 15.05 -5.37 -4.69
CA PRO A 56 14.95 -5.09 -3.26
C PRO A 56 15.46 -3.70 -2.86
N ASN A 57 16.26 -3.06 -3.72
CA ASN A 57 16.81 -1.72 -3.51
C ASN A 57 15.85 -0.59 -3.97
N ILE A 58 14.78 -0.92 -4.70
CA ILE A 58 13.77 0.07 -5.09
C ILE A 58 12.73 0.12 -3.96
N MET A 59 12.95 1.01 -2.99
CA MET A 59 12.07 1.22 -1.84
C MET A 59 11.58 2.68 -1.81
N PRO A 60 10.54 3.04 -2.59
CA PRO A 60 10.05 4.40 -2.64
C PRO A 60 9.66 4.95 -1.26
N GLN A 61 9.14 4.10 -0.36
CA GLN A 61 8.76 4.49 1.00
C GLN A 61 9.94 4.84 1.91
N PHE A 62 11.17 4.53 1.52
CA PHE A 62 12.42 4.81 2.23
C PHE A 62 13.36 5.66 1.37
N SER A 63 12.79 6.62 0.62
CA SER A 63 13.56 7.47 -0.30
C SER A 63 14.34 8.59 0.40
N THR A 64 13.75 9.17 1.45
CA THR A 64 14.36 10.20 2.30
C THR A 64 14.39 9.78 3.77
N VAL A 65 15.16 10.50 4.60
CA VAL A 65 15.21 10.23 6.05
C VAL A 65 13.83 10.43 6.69
N ASP A 66 13.11 11.47 6.30
CA ASP A 66 11.75 11.73 6.77
C ASP A 66 10.78 10.61 6.39
N ASP A 67 10.87 10.10 5.15
CA ASP A 67 10.03 8.95 4.73
C ASP A 67 10.33 7.71 5.59
N ILE A 68 11.61 7.44 5.87
CA ILE A 68 12.00 6.31 6.71
C ILE A 68 11.43 6.47 8.13
N LEU A 69 11.57 7.65 8.73
CA LEU A 69 11.06 7.94 10.08
C LEU A 69 9.52 7.86 10.17
N ALA A 70 8.83 8.23 9.09
CA ALA A 70 7.38 8.17 9.00
C ALA A 70 6.86 6.74 8.78
N ASN A 71 7.57 5.92 8.01
CA ASN A 71 7.07 4.62 7.53
C ASN A 71 7.65 3.41 8.26
N ALA A 72 8.78 3.53 8.97
CA ALA A 72 9.38 2.41 9.66
C ALA A 72 8.43 1.80 10.71
N PRO A 73 8.35 0.45 10.80
CA PRO A 73 7.55 -0.22 11.82
C PRO A 73 8.00 0.17 13.23
N ARG A 74 7.04 0.50 14.10
CA ARG A 74 7.28 0.85 15.52
C ARG A 74 6.85 -0.22 16.50
N TYR A 75 6.01 -1.14 16.04
CA TYR A 75 5.46 -2.21 16.85
C TYR A 75 5.68 -3.55 16.14
N PHE A 76 5.74 -4.60 16.94
CA PHE A 76 5.77 -5.98 16.46
C PHE A 76 5.07 -6.89 17.47
N TYR A 77 4.68 -8.07 17.02
CA TYR A 77 4.07 -9.07 17.89
C TYR A 77 5.10 -10.11 18.34
N ALA A 78 5.05 -10.48 19.61
CA ALA A 78 5.85 -11.54 20.19
C ALA A 78 5.00 -12.42 21.11
N LEU A 79 5.35 -13.69 21.23
CA LEU A 79 4.77 -14.53 22.28
C LEU A 79 5.51 -14.25 23.58
N ARG A 80 4.80 -13.81 24.61
CA ARG A 80 5.28 -13.96 25.99
C ARG A 80 5.41 -15.46 26.24
N ILE A 81 6.47 -15.94 26.89
CA ILE A 81 6.68 -17.36 27.24
C ILE A 81 6.95 -17.58 28.74
N LYS A 82 7.00 -16.50 29.53
CA LYS A 82 7.22 -16.53 30.99
C LYS A 82 6.22 -15.65 31.72
N GLY A 83 6.03 -15.92 33.01
CA GLY A 83 5.15 -15.13 33.87
C GLY A 83 3.66 -15.30 33.56
N TYR A 84 3.25 -16.49 33.12
CA TYR A 84 1.85 -16.81 32.90
C TYR A 84 1.10 -17.06 34.20
N SER A 85 -0.20 -16.78 34.17
CA SER A 85 -1.15 -17.28 35.18
C SER A 85 -1.08 -18.82 35.25
N GLU A 86 -1.16 -19.39 36.45
CA GLU A 86 -1.25 -20.85 36.64
C GLU A 86 -2.51 -21.45 35.99
N HIS A 87 -3.53 -20.63 35.73
CA HIS A 87 -4.72 -21.01 35.01
C HIS A 87 -4.54 -20.79 33.50
N PRO A 88 -4.79 -21.81 32.66
CA PRO A 88 -4.69 -21.66 31.21
C PRO A 88 -5.76 -20.68 30.72
N ASP A 89 -5.31 -19.64 30.05
CA ASP A 89 -6.16 -18.67 29.36
C ASP A 89 -6.32 -19.11 27.89
N PHE A 90 -7.52 -19.57 27.55
CA PHE A 90 -7.88 -20.00 26.20
C PHE A 90 -8.48 -18.88 25.34
N THR A 91 -8.40 -17.63 25.78
CA THR A 91 -8.78 -16.50 24.92
C THR A 91 -7.88 -16.44 23.69
N LYS A 92 -8.45 -15.97 22.58
CA LYS A 92 -7.70 -15.78 21.33
C LYS A 92 -6.56 -14.80 21.59
N ASP A 93 -5.35 -15.15 21.15
CA ASP A 93 -4.13 -14.33 21.31
C ASP A 93 -3.66 -14.17 22.77
N SER A 94 -4.05 -15.06 23.70
CA SER A 94 -3.80 -14.92 25.15
C SER A 94 -2.33 -14.73 25.57
N ASN A 95 -1.38 -15.16 24.76
CA ASN A 95 0.05 -14.99 24.98
C ASN A 95 0.76 -14.14 23.92
N LEU A 96 0.02 -13.57 22.97
CA LEU A 96 0.56 -12.76 21.89
C LEU A 96 0.47 -11.28 22.26
N GLU A 97 1.62 -10.67 22.50
CA GLU A 97 1.70 -9.27 22.93
C GLU A 97 2.26 -8.38 21.81
N LYS A 98 1.72 -7.17 21.75
CA LYS A 98 2.21 -6.11 20.89
C LYS A 98 3.26 -5.31 21.66
N ARG A 99 4.50 -5.33 21.17
CA ARG A 99 5.66 -4.67 21.78
C ARG A 99 6.14 -3.52 20.91
N GLU A 100 6.68 -2.48 21.54
CA GLU A 100 7.42 -1.44 20.83
C GLU A 100 8.82 -1.92 20.44
N THR A 101 9.32 -1.46 19.30
CA THR A 101 10.69 -1.79 18.84
C THR A 101 11.78 -1.40 19.85
N ASN A 102 11.52 -0.34 20.63
CA ASN A 102 12.44 0.17 21.64
C ASN A 102 12.61 -0.79 22.83
N GLU A 103 11.63 -1.66 23.09
CA GLU A 103 11.74 -2.67 24.14
C GLU A 103 12.68 -3.81 23.77
N ALA A 104 12.99 -3.96 22.47
CA ALA A 104 13.79 -5.04 21.93
C ALA A 104 15.16 -4.60 21.41
N GLU A 105 15.61 -3.36 21.68
CA GLU A 105 16.84 -2.79 21.09
C GLU A 105 18.10 -3.62 21.33
N THR A 106 18.12 -4.40 22.42
CA THR A 106 19.25 -5.28 22.79
C THR A 106 19.07 -6.72 22.30
N GLU A 107 17.88 -7.06 21.78
CA GLU A 107 17.55 -8.40 21.29
C GLU A 107 18.16 -8.59 19.90
N PHE A 108 18.78 -9.76 19.65
CA PHE A 108 19.55 -9.99 18.42
C PHE A 108 18.79 -9.69 17.11
N PRO A 109 17.50 -10.05 16.94
CA PRO A 109 16.74 -9.69 15.75
C PRO A 109 16.71 -8.19 15.47
N MET A 110 16.53 -7.36 16.50
CA MET A 110 16.57 -5.91 16.35
C MET A 110 17.96 -5.47 15.89
N LEU A 111 19.01 -5.99 16.53
CA LEU A 111 20.40 -5.66 16.15
C LEU A 111 20.75 -6.09 14.73
N ALA A 112 20.16 -7.18 14.25
CA ALA A 112 20.40 -7.74 12.92
C ALA A 112 19.59 -7.06 11.80
N LEU A 113 18.55 -6.29 12.14
CA LEU A 113 17.60 -5.73 11.16
C LEU A 113 17.49 -4.21 11.20
N ALA A 114 17.85 -3.56 12.31
CA ALA A 114 17.69 -2.12 12.47
C ALA A 114 18.90 -1.31 11.97
N SER A 115 18.61 -0.08 11.55
CA SER A 115 19.56 1.03 11.42
C SER A 115 19.45 1.94 12.64
N THR A 116 20.41 2.86 12.81
CA THR A 116 20.40 3.88 13.87
C THR A 116 20.19 5.25 13.25
N TYR A 117 19.26 6.03 13.80
CA TYR A 117 19.07 7.45 13.45
C TYR A 117 19.93 8.35 14.32
N ILE A 118 20.55 9.34 13.70
CA ILE A 118 21.39 10.36 14.32
C ILE A 118 20.66 11.70 14.17
N PRO A 119 19.93 12.15 15.21
CA PRO A 119 19.13 13.38 15.14
C PRO A 119 19.96 14.62 14.78
N GLU A 120 21.18 14.71 15.29
CA GLU A 120 22.08 15.87 15.12
C GLU A 120 22.53 16.05 13.67
N GLU A 121 22.65 14.94 12.92
CA GLU A 121 23.04 14.94 11.50
C GLU A 121 21.83 14.80 10.56
N HIS A 122 20.62 14.62 11.10
CA HIS A 122 19.43 14.18 10.36
C HIS A 122 19.76 13.03 9.38
N ARG A 123 20.40 11.98 9.91
CA ARG A 123 20.98 10.91 9.10
C ARG A 123 20.70 9.53 9.68
N ILE A 124 20.53 8.55 8.81
CA ILE A 124 20.40 7.13 9.19
C ILE A 124 21.68 6.38 8.81
N ARG A 125 22.20 5.58 9.74
CA ARG A 125 23.33 4.69 9.54
C ARG A 125 22.85 3.25 9.63
N ASP A 126 23.20 2.44 8.64
CA ASP A 126 22.76 1.03 8.52
C ASP A 126 23.53 0.09 9.48
N THR A 127 23.47 0.41 10.77
CA THR A 127 24.00 -0.37 11.89
C THR A 127 23.16 -0.12 13.13
N ALA A 128 22.86 -1.16 13.89
CA ALA A 128 22.17 -1.06 15.18
C ALA A 128 23.14 -0.94 16.37
N TYR A 129 24.45 -1.05 16.17
CA TYR A 129 25.43 -1.10 17.27
C TYR A 129 25.89 0.27 17.77
N MET A 130 25.41 1.36 17.15
CA MET A 130 25.75 2.73 17.57
C MET A 130 24.73 3.27 18.59
N PRO A 131 25.08 4.25 19.44
CA PRO A 131 24.09 4.96 20.24
C PRO A 131 23.07 5.69 19.36
N GLY A 132 21.81 5.73 19.81
CA GLY A 132 20.72 6.45 19.16
C GLY A 132 19.49 5.59 18.85
N PRO A 133 18.35 6.21 18.47
CA PRO A 133 17.11 5.50 18.20
C PRO A 133 17.24 4.42 17.12
N LYS A 134 16.69 3.23 17.39
CA LYS A 134 16.66 2.12 16.42
C LYS A 134 15.48 2.25 15.48
N ILE A 135 15.73 2.02 14.20
CA ILE A 135 14.73 2.07 13.14
C ILE A 135 14.82 0.79 12.33
N LEU A 136 13.71 0.07 12.20
CA LEU A 136 13.63 -1.13 11.38
C LEU A 136 13.68 -0.78 9.88
N THR A 137 14.88 -0.88 9.31
CA THR A 137 15.11 -0.63 7.87
C THR A 137 15.32 -1.92 7.06
N PHE A 138 15.67 -3.02 7.73
CA PHE A 138 16.06 -4.29 7.13
C PHE A 138 17.26 -4.16 6.16
N ALA A 139 18.05 -3.07 6.26
CA ALA A 139 19.18 -2.81 5.39
C ALA A 139 20.22 -3.95 5.36
N PRO A 140 20.55 -4.63 6.49
CA PRO A 140 21.44 -5.79 6.45
C PRO A 140 20.98 -6.91 5.51
N ILE A 141 19.66 -7.13 5.42
CA ILE A 141 19.08 -8.16 4.56
C ILE A 141 18.96 -7.67 3.12
N LEU A 142 18.38 -6.49 2.91
CA LEU A 142 18.00 -6.02 1.59
C LEU A 142 19.14 -5.34 0.81
N LYS A 143 20.05 -4.64 1.50
CA LYS A 143 21.18 -3.94 0.86
C LYS A 143 22.48 -4.75 0.95
N TYR A 144 22.76 -5.33 2.11
CA TYR A 144 24.03 -6.03 2.36
C TYR A 144 23.96 -7.55 2.19
N ASN A 145 22.77 -8.10 1.96
CA ASN A 145 22.55 -9.51 1.63
C ASN A 145 23.19 -10.48 2.65
N ILE A 146 23.14 -10.17 3.95
CA ILE A 146 23.65 -11.07 5.00
C ILE A 146 22.86 -12.40 5.05
N PHE A 147 21.64 -12.37 4.53
CA PHE A 147 20.78 -13.52 4.31
C PHE A 147 20.03 -13.31 2.98
N PRO A 148 20.03 -14.28 2.06
CA PRO A 148 19.55 -14.11 0.69
C PRO A 148 18.01 -14.16 0.58
N LEU A 149 17.31 -13.42 1.44
CA LEU A 149 15.84 -13.40 1.44
C LEU A 149 15.26 -13.01 0.07
N PRO A 150 15.71 -11.93 -0.60
CA PRO A 150 15.12 -11.56 -1.90
C PRO A 150 15.26 -12.66 -2.96
N GLY A 151 16.43 -13.30 -3.03
CA GLY A 151 16.67 -14.42 -3.95
C GLY A 151 15.78 -15.63 -3.65
N LEU A 152 15.71 -16.04 -2.39
CA LEU A 152 14.85 -17.15 -1.96
C LEU A 152 13.38 -16.90 -2.29
N LEU A 153 12.87 -15.70 -2.00
CA LEU A 153 11.48 -15.36 -2.30
C LEU A 153 11.22 -15.33 -3.81
N ASN A 154 12.16 -14.79 -4.60
CA ASN A 154 12.02 -14.78 -6.05
C ASN A 154 11.90 -16.21 -6.62
N ASP A 155 12.77 -17.12 -6.19
CA ASP A 155 12.76 -18.52 -6.62
C ASP A 155 11.47 -19.24 -6.18
N LEU A 156 11.06 -19.06 -4.93
CA LEU A 156 9.85 -19.68 -4.38
C LEU A 156 8.57 -19.18 -5.06
N LEU A 157 8.46 -17.88 -5.34
CA LEU A 157 7.32 -17.32 -6.05
C LEU A 157 7.24 -17.82 -7.49
N GLU A 158 8.38 -17.94 -8.18
CA GLU A 158 8.42 -18.48 -9.54
C GLU A 158 8.02 -19.96 -9.57
N LEU A 159 8.56 -20.76 -8.65
CA LEU A 159 8.23 -22.18 -8.50
C LEU A 159 6.75 -22.37 -8.13
N GLY A 160 6.25 -21.59 -7.17
CA GLY A 160 4.85 -21.67 -6.73
C GLY A 160 3.88 -21.31 -7.84
N ARG A 161 4.16 -20.24 -8.60
CA ARG A 161 3.34 -19.85 -9.76
C ARG A 161 3.33 -20.92 -10.85
N LYS A 162 4.50 -21.51 -11.16
CA LYS A 162 4.61 -22.61 -12.14
C LYS A 162 3.88 -23.87 -11.67
N GLY A 163 4.01 -24.22 -10.39
CA GLY A 163 3.41 -25.42 -9.82
C GLY A 163 1.89 -25.35 -9.67
N MET A 164 1.35 -24.18 -9.30
CA MET A 164 -0.10 -23.99 -9.13
C MET A 164 -0.82 -23.54 -10.41
N GLY A 165 -0.09 -23.05 -11.42
CA GLY A 165 -0.69 -22.54 -12.67
C GLY A 165 -1.44 -21.20 -12.49
N CYS A 166 -1.30 -20.54 -11.34
CA CYS A 166 -1.92 -19.26 -11.03
C CYS A 166 -1.00 -18.43 -10.12
N PRO A 167 -1.27 -17.13 -9.92
CA PRO A 167 -0.58 -16.34 -8.91
C PRO A 167 -0.73 -16.95 -7.50
N VAL A 168 0.38 -16.98 -6.76
CA VAL A 168 0.46 -17.56 -5.41
C VAL A 168 0.88 -16.53 -4.38
N GLU A 169 0.44 -16.76 -3.16
CA GLU A 169 0.88 -16.12 -1.94
C GLU A 169 1.60 -17.15 -1.07
N ILE A 170 2.72 -16.76 -0.48
CA ILE A 170 3.55 -17.59 0.39
C ILE A 170 3.72 -16.89 1.72
N GLU A 171 3.38 -17.57 2.80
CA GLU A 171 3.71 -17.14 4.17
C GLU A 171 5.02 -17.80 4.62
N PHE A 172 5.90 -17.02 5.23
CA PHE A 172 7.21 -17.50 5.67
C PHE A 172 7.67 -16.85 6.96
N SER A 173 8.66 -17.47 7.61
CA SER A 173 9.43 -16.85 8.68
C SER A 173 10.93 -17.14 8.55
N VAL A 174 11.75 -16.29 9.15
CA VAL A 174 13.21 -16.39 9.15
C VAL A 174 13.72 -16.27 10.58
N ASN A 175 14.58 -17.21 10.97
CA ASN A 175 15.35 -17.10 12.21
C ASN A 175 16.81 -16.83 11.86
N LEU A 176 17.26 -15.62 12.20
CA LEU A 176 18.65 -15.25 12.10
C LEU A 176 19.40 -15.73 13.35
N THR A 177 20.65 -16.13 13.15
CA THR A 177 21.54 -16.55 14.24
C THR A 177 22.79 -15.66 14.32
N PRO A 178 23.23 -15.26 15.53
CA PRO A 178 24.53 -14.58 15.71
C PRO A 178 25.71 -15.54 15.52
N ASP A 179 25.46 -16.85 15.63
CA ASP A 179 26.49 -17.88 15.49
C ASP A 179 26.87 -18.07 14.01
N LYS A 180 28.10 -17.67 13.67
CA LYS A 180 28.66 -17.79 12.33
C LYS A 180 28.86 -19.24 11.88
N ALA A 181 28.91 -20.21 12.79
CA ALA A 181 29.02 -21.63 12.46
C ALA A 181 27.66 -22.23 12.05
N ARG A 182 26.55 -21.60 12.43
CA ARG A 182 25.20 -22.07 12.12
C ARG A 182 24.61 -21.29 10.94
N LYS A 183 23.85 -21.98 10.10
CA LYS A 183 23.07 -21.34 9.03
C LYS A 183 21.80 -20.70 9.62
N ASN A 184 21.38 -19.58 9.03
CA ASN A 184 20.06 -19.02 9.27
C ASN A 184 18.98 -19.97 8.76
N ASP A 185 17.82 -19.97 9.42
CA ASP A 185 16.70 -20.84 9.06
C ASP A 185 15.63 -20.05 8.29
N PHE A 186 15.12 -20.64 7.20
CA PHE A 186 13.95 -20.17 6.47
C PHE A 186 12.85 -21.20 6.61
N PHE A 187 11.70 -20.78 7.14
CA PHE A 187 10.52 -21.63 7.28
C PHE A 187 9.49 -21.22 6.25
N PHE A 188 9.17 -22.15 5.36
CA PHE A 188 8.00 -22.05 4.49
C PHE A 188 6.79 -22.51 5.29
N LEU A 189 5.83 -21.62 5.54
CA LEU A 189 4.72 -21.87 6.46
C LEU A 189 3.47 -22.30 5.68
N GLN A 190 3.10 -21.52 4.66
CA GLN A 190 1.91 -21.78 3.86
C GLN A 190 2.11 -21.26 2.45
N MET A 191 1.42 -21.90 1.48
CA MET A 191 1.21 -21.33 0.16
C MET A 191 -0.25 -21.52 -0.25
N ARG A 192 -0.82 -20.48 -0.83
CA ARG A 192 -2.17 -20.48 -1.37
C ARG A 192 -2.23 -19.71 -2.68
N PRO A 193 -3.19 -19.98 -3.57
CA PRO A 193 -3.52 -19.06 -4.64
C PRO A 193 -3.83 -17.67 -4.05
N MET A 194 -3.29 -16.59 -4.65
CA MET A 194 -3.58 -15.21 -4.19
C MET A 194 -5.07 -14.87 -4.27
N VAL A 195 -5.79 -15.58 -5.13
CA VAL A 195 -7.18 -15.30 -5.44
C VAL A 195 -7.99 -16.56 -5.14
N ALA A 196 -8.35 -16.73 -3.87
CA ALA A 196 -9.34 -17.71 -3.44
C ALA A 196 -10.79 -17.19 -3.60
N ASP A 197 -10.95 -15.92 -4.01
CA ASP A 197 -12.24 -15.29 -4.25
C ASP A 197 -12.53 -15.31 -5.75
N GLU A 198 -13.42 -16.20 -6.19
CA GLU A 198 -13.73 -16.44 -7.62
C GLU A 198 -14.12 -15.15 -8.38
N GLU A 199 -14.62 -14.13 -7.68
CA GLU A 199 -14.98 -12.82 -8.26
C GLU A 199 -13.76 -12.01 -8.74
N ARG A 200 -12.62 -12.08 -8.03
CA ARG A 200 -11.39 -11.35 -8.40
C ARG A 200 -10.61 -12.01 -9.53
N LEU A 201 -10.86 -13.30 -9.82
CA LEU A 201 -10.27 -14.04 -10.95
C LEU A 201 -10.95 -13.75 -12.29
N LYS A 202 -12.16 -13.18 -12.28
CA LYS A 202 -13.04 -13.01 -13.45
C LYS A 202 -13.43 -11.56 -13.71
N VAL A 203 -12.64 -10.58 -13.27
CA VAL A 203 -12.82 -9.20 -13.77
C VAL A 203 -12.27 -9.15 -15.18
N GLN A 204 -13.05 -9.68 -16.12
CA GLN A 204 -12.88 -9.40 -17.53
C GLN A 204 -13.68 -8.14 -17.83
N ILE A 205 -13.02 -7.23 -18.53
CA ILE A 205 -13.61 -6.04 -19.09
C ILE A 205 -13.88 -6.37 -20.56
N CYS A 206 -15.15 -6.37 -20.96
CA CYS A 206 -15.56 -6.60 -22.33
C CYS A 206 -15.71 -5.29 -23.10
N ASP A 207 -15.65 -5.34 -24.44
CA ASP A 207 -15.77 -4.13 -25.27
C ASP A 207 -17.12 -3.43 -25.07
N GLU A 208 -18.21 -4.18 -24.90
CA GLU A 208 -19.54 -3.62 -24.58
C GLU A 208 -19.56 -2.84 -23.25
N GLU A 209 -18.72 -3.23 -22.29
CA GLU A 209 -18.59 -2.52 -21.01
C GLU A 209 -17.82 -1.21 -21.16
N ILE A 210 -16.86 -1.16 -22.09
CA ILE A 210 -16.13 0.06 -22.44
C ILE A 210 -17.07 1.02 -23.16
N ASP A 211 -17.88 0.52 -24.09
CA ASP A 211 -18.83 1.33 -24.88
C ASP A 211 -19.92 1.99 -24.00
N ASN A 212 -20.31 1.32 -22.90
CA ASN A 212 -21.30 1.84 -21.95
C ASN A 212 -20.66 2.54 -20.73
N ALA A 213 -19.33 2.60 -20.64
CA ALA A 213 -18.66 3.20 -19.50
C ALA A 213 -18.72 4.74 -19.55
N PHE A 214 -18.79 5.38 -18.38
CA PHE A 214 -18.52 6.82 -18.24
C PHE A 214 -17.04 7.09 -17.95
N CYS A 215 -16.27 6.04 -17.62
CA CYS A 215 -14.84 6.13 -17.37
C CYS A 215 -14.14 4.87 -17.88
N CYS A 216 -13.11 5.03 -18.70
CA CYS A 216 -12.22 3.95 -19.12
C CYS A 216 -10.76 4.38 -18.98
N SER A 217 -9.91 3.47 -18.52
CA SER A 217 -8.47 3.71 -18.39
C SER A 217 -7.68 2.46 -18.68
N MET A 218 -6.58 2.62 -19.40
CA MET A 218 -5.56 1.60 -19.67
C MET A 218 -4.41 1.64 -18.64
N GLN A 219 -4.53 2.46 -17.59
CA GLN A 219 -3.55 2.62 -16.52
C GLN A 219 -4.24 2.61 -15.14
N ALA A 220 -4.53 1.43 -14.64
CA ALA A 220 -5.19 1.21 -13.37
C ALA A 220 -4.37 0.32 -12.42
N LEU A 221 -4.42 0.63 -11.13
CA LEU A 221 -3.80 -0.12 -10.04
C LEU A 221 -4.86 -0.63 -9.07
N GLY A 222 -4.60 -1.79 -8.49
CA GLY A 222 -5.58 -2.57 -7.74
C GLY A 222 -6.16 -3.71 -8.59
N ASN A 223 -7.15 -4.42 -8.05
CA ASN A 223 -7.83 -5.50 -8.74
C ASN A 223 -9.14 -5.84 -8.03
N GLY A 224 -10.24 -5.90 -8.78
CA GLY A 224 -11.52 -6.28 -8.23
C GLY A 224 -12.71 -5.59 -8.88
N LYS A 225 -13.87 -5.84 -8.29
CA LYS A 225 -15.16 -5.21 -8.63
C LYS A 225 -15.69 -4.50 -7.38
N SER A 226 -16.17 -3.27 -7.53
CA SER A 226 -16.80 -2.46 -6.49
C SER A 226 -18.18 -2.00 -6.97
N GLU A 227 -19.20 -2.14 -6.14
CA GLU A 227 -20.58 -1.70 -6.42
C GLU A 227 -21.17 -0.94 -5.22
N ASP A 228 -20.31 -0.32 -4.42
CA ASP A 228 -20.61 0.37 -3.16
C ASP A 228 -20.47 1.90 -3.25
N ILE A 229 -19.92 2.41 -4.35
CA ILE A 229 -19.63 3.84 -4.54
C ILE A 229 -20.78 4.50 -5.32
N ALA A 230 -21.48 5.43 -4.67
CA ALA A 230 -22.48 6.29 -5.30
C ALA A 230 -22.08 7.78 -5.30
N ASP A 231 -21.09 8.15 -4.50
CA ASP A 231 -20.60 9.52 -4.34
C ASP A 231 -19.38 9.77 -5.23
N ILE A 232 -19.42 10.85 -6.01
CA ILE A 232 -18.31 11.30 -6.85
C ILE A 232 -17.94 12.72 -6.43
N VAL A 233 -16.72 12.89 -5.96
CA VAL A 233 -16.14 14.17 -5.57
C VAL A 233 -15.04 14.50 -6.58
N TYR A 234 -15.19 15.62 -7.28
CA TYR A 234 -14.22 15.98 -8.30
C TYR A 234 -13.86 17.45 -8.32
N VAL A 235 -12.65 17.73 -8.80
CA VAL A 235 -12.18 19.09 -9.07
C VAL A 235 -12.75 19.53 -10.40
N LYS A 236 -13.46 20.66 -10.42
CA LYS A 236 -14.04 21.23 -11.64
C LYS A 236 -12.92 21.59 -12.62
N PRO A 237 -12.89 21.01 -13.84
CA PRO A 237 -11.79 21.26 -14.80
C PRO A 237 -11.60 22.75 -15.12
N ASP A 238 -12.70 23.48 -15.34
CA ASP A 238 -12.66 24.89 -15.73
C ASP A 238 -12.22 25.83 -14.59
N ASP A 239 -12.44 25.42 -13.34
CA ASP A 239 -12.04 26.20 -12.16
C ASP A 239 -10.64 25.81 -11.66
N PHE A 240 -9.97 24.82 -12.25
CA PHE A 240 -8.66 24.39 -11.78
C PHE A 240 -7.60 25.49 -11.96
N ARG A 241 -7.01 25.86 -10.83
CA ARG A 241 -5.93 26.84 -10.73
C ARG A 241 -4.77 26.27 -9.91
N ALA A 242 -3.60 26.16 -10.52
CA ALA A 242 -2.39 25.62 -9.87
C ALA A 242 -2.01 26.41 -8.60
N GLU A 243 -2.29 27.71 -8.58
CA GLU A 243 -2.07 28.59 -7.43
C GLU A 243 -3.02 28.32 -6.24
N SER A 244 -4.16 27.66 -6.48
CA SER A 244 -5.22 27.43 -5.48
C SER A 244 -5.29 25.98 -4.98
N THR A 245 -4.31 25.15 -5.31
CA THR A 245 -4.25 23.72 -4.94
C THR A 245 -4.33 23.46 -3.42
N MET A 246 -3.80 24.36 -2.59
CA MET A 246 -3.96 24.29 -1.12
C MET A 246 -5.41 24.49 -0.67
N GLN A 247 -6.14 25.39 -1.33
CA GLN A 247 -7.55 25.62 -1.03
C GLN A 247 -8.38 24.42 -1.49
N MET A 248 -8.09 23.86 -2.66
CA MET A 248 -8.72 22.62 -3.15
C MET A 248 -8.56 21.47 -2.15
N ALA A 249 -7.35 21.25 -1.61
CA ALA A 249 -7.11 20.21 -0.62
C ALA A 249 -7.95 20.39 0.66
N LYS A 250 -8.18 21.65 1.08
CA LYS A 250 -9.03 21.98 2.22
C LYS A 250 -10.51 21.73 1.92
N GLU A 251 -10.99 22.14 0.74
CA GLU A 251 -12.37 21.91 0.29
C GLU A 251 -12.67 20.40 0.19
N ILE A 252 -11.75 19.61 -0.36
CA ILE A 252 -11.85 18.14 -0.40
C ILE A 252 -11.93 17.57 1.03
N GLY A 253 -11.08 18.04 1.95
CA GLY A 253 -11.09 17.58 3.33
C GLY A 253 -12.42 17.83 4.07
N GLN A 254 -13.12 18.92 3.76
CA GLN A 254 -14.44 19.22 4.33
C GLN A 254 -15.52 18.24 3.85
N ILE A 255 -15.50 17.92 2.55
CA ILE A 255 -16.42 16.94 1.96
C ILE A 255 -16.13 15.54 2.51
N ASN A 256 -14.84 15.15 2.55
CA ASN A 256 -14.39 13.88 3.12
C ASN A 256 -14.87 13.69 4.56
N ALA A 257 -14.76 14.72 5.42
CA ALA A 257 -15.20 14.62 6.81
C ALA A 257 -16.71 14.31 6.93
N SER A 258 -17.53 14.84 6.01
CA SER A 258 -18.98 14.61 5.99
C SER A 258 -19.29 13.19 5.51
N LEU A 259 -18.70 12.77 4.38
CA LEU A 259 -18.89 11.43 3.82
C LEU A 259 -18.37 10.32 4.75
N LEU A 260 -17.24 10.56 5.43
CA LEU A 260 -16.66 9.62 6.39
C LEU A 260 -17.57 9.42 7.60
N LYS A 261 -18.21 10.50 8.10
CA LYS A 261 -19.17 10.42 9.21
C LYS A 261 -20.40 9.58 8.84
N GLU A 262 -20.81 9.66 7.59
CA GLU A 262 -21.92 8.86 7.02
C GLU A 262 -21.48 7.45 6.58
N LYS A 263 -20.18 7.13 6.64
CA LYS A 263 -19.58 5.88 6.16
C LYS A 263 -19.86 5.61 4.68
N ARG A 264 -19.81 6.67 3.86
CA ARG A 264 -20.05 6.59 2.42
C ARG A 264 -18.72 6.64 1.66
N PRO A 265 -18.27 5.53 1.05
CA PRO A 265 -17.11 5.56 0.19
C PRO A 265 -17.42 6.38 -1.07
N TYR A 266 -16.42 7.10 -1.57
CA TYR A 266 -16.58 7.97 -2.73
C TYR A 266 -15.43 7.84 -3.72
N LEU A 267 -15.71 8.19 -4.98
CA LEU A 267 -14.72 8.36 -6.04
C LEU A 267 -14.14 9.77 -5.96
N LEU A 268 -12.82 9.90 -5.85
CA LEU A 268 -12.12 11.19 -5.93
C LEU A 268 -11.50 11.35 -7.32
N ALA A 269 -11.89 12.37 -8.08
CA ALA A 269 -11.33 12.64 -9.41
C ALA A 269 -10.76 14.06 -9.55
N GLY A 270 -9.62 14.21 -10.19
CA GLY A 270 -9.05 15.55 -10.38
C GLY A 270 -7.75 15.59 -11.17
N PRO A 271 -7.37 16.80 -11.63
CA PRO A 271 -6.18 17.02 -12.43
C PRO A 271 -4.91 16.97 -11.58
N GLY A 272 -3.88 16.36 -12.17
CA GLY A 272 -2.55 16.25 -11.57
C GLY A 272 -2.50 15.29 -10.38
N ARG A 273 -1.30 15.20 -9.81
CA ARG A 273 -0.92 14.20 -8.81
C ARG A 273 -1.51 14.50 -7.44
N TRP A 274 -2.22 13.53 -6.88
CA TRP A 274 -2.69 13.61 -5.50
C TRP A 274 -1.53 13.43 -4.51
N GLY A 275 -1.48 14.29 -3.48
CA GLY A 275 -0.45 14.24 -2.43
C GLY A 275 0.91 14.78 -2.85
N SER A 276 0.97 15.53 -3.96
CA SER A 276 2.19 16.23 -4.39
C SER A 276 2.48 17.45 -3.52
N SER A 277 3.74 17.64 -3.10
CA SER A 277 4.19 18.92 -2.52
C SER A 277 4.42 19.99 -3.60
N ASP A 278 4.60 19.58 -4.85
CA ASP A 278 4.69 20.49 -6.00
C ASP A 278 3.29 20.85 -6.50
N ARG A 279 2.93 22.13 -6.31
CA ARG A 279 1.63 22.73 -6.67
C ARG A 279 1.41 22.82 -8.17
N TRP A 280 2.48 22.78 -8.97
CA TRP A 280 2.39 22.78 -10.42
C TRP A 280 2.14 21.41 -10.99
N LEU A 281 2.32 20.36 -10.19
CA LEU A 281 2.17 18.97 -10.61
C LEU A 281 0.94 18.29 -9.99
N GLY A 282 0.27 18.91 -9.02
CA GLY A 282 -0.96 18.35 -8.44
C GLY A 282 -1.43 19.00 -7.15
N ILE A 283 -2.31 18.30 -6.44
CA ILE A 283 -3.03 18.81 -5.28
C ILE A 283 -2.44 18.20 -4.00
N PRO A 284 -1.99 19.03 -3.03
CA PRO A 284 -1.30 18.59 -1.80
C PRO A 284 -2.29 18.03 -0.76
N VAL A 285 -3.11 17.05 -1.14
CA VAL A 285 -3.96 16.32 -0.18
C VAL A 285 -3.09 15.48 0.76
N GLN A 286 -3.46 15.47 2.04
CA GLN A 286 -2.90 14.55 3.02
C GLN A 286 -3.91 13.44 3.25
N TRP A 287 -3.49 12.33 3.87
CA TRP A 287 -4.38 11.20 4.13
C TRP A 287 -5.66 11.61 4.88
N GLN A 288 -5.54 12.51 5.86
CA GLN A 288 -6.69 13.05 6.60
C GLN A 288 -7.72 13.79 5.72
N HIS A 289 -7.32 14.29 4.56
CA HIS A 289 -8.22 14.96 3.62
C HIS A 289 -9.03 13.99 2.77
N ILE A 290 -8.63 12.71 2.68
CA ILE A 290 -9.23 11.74 1.73
C ILE A 290 -9.43 10.35 2.33
N SER A 291 -9.47 10.24 3.66
CA SER A 291 -9.48 8.96 4.36
C SER A 291 -10.73 8.11 4.11
N GLY A 292 -11.80 8.67 3.55
CA GLY A 292 -13.03 7.97 3.15
C GLY A 292 -13.09 7.57 1.68
N VAL A 293 -12.01 7.74 0.91
CA VAL A 293 -12.01 7.45 -0.53
C VAL A 293 -12.06 5.94 -0.82
N GLY A 294 -12.92 5.54 -1.76
CA GLY A 294 -13.02 4.15 -2.25
C GLY A 294 -12.26 3.90 -3.55
N ALA A 295 -12.14 4.94 -4.38
CA ALA A 295 -11.36 4.92 -5.62
C ALA A 295 -10.85 6.33 -5.96
N ILE A 296 -9.69 6.41 -6.62
CA ILE A 296 -9.04 7.67 -7.01
C ILE A 296 -8.81 7.69 -8.52
N ILE A 297 -9.14 8.80 -9.17
CA ILE A 297 -8.77 9.13 -10.55
C ILE A 297 -7.77 10.30 -10.52
N GLU A 298 -6.61 10.07 -11.15
CA GLU A 298 -5.61 11.08 -11.48
C GLU A 298 -5.72 11.41 -12.98
N LEU A 299 -6.04 12.65 -13.32
CA LEU A 299 -6.10 13.12 -14.70
C LEU A 299 -4.77 13.73 -15.11
N ARG A 300 -4.19 13.22 -16.20
CA ARG A 300 -2.96 13.71 -16.81
C ARG A 300 -3.29 14.40 -18.12
N ASN A 301 -2.79 15.63 -18.26
CA ASN A 301 -2.86 16.39 -19.49
C ASN A 301 -1.46 16.88 -19.90
N ASP A 302 -1.33 17.49 -21.07
CA ASP A 302 -0.03 17.94 -21.60
C ASP A 302 0.70 18.94 -20.69
N LYS A 303 -0.03 19.63 -19.79
CA LYS A 303 0.56 20.57 -18.82
C LYS A 303 0.89 19.91 -17.48
N LEU A 304 0.29 18.77 -17.15
CA LEU A 304 0.38 18.05 -15.88
C LEU A 304 0.85 16.61 -16.09
N ARG A 305 2.05 16.45 -16.66
CA ARG A 305 2.74 15.16 -16.73
C ARG A 305 3.61 14.97 -15.48
N ALA A 306 3.03 14.44 -14.43
CA ALA A 306 3.76 14.02 -13.24
C ALA A 306 3.85 12.50 -13.19
N ASP A 307 5.06 11.97 -12.94
CA ASP A 307 5.20 10.56 -12.56
C ASP A 307 4.51 10.33 -11.21
N PRO A 308 3.86 9.17 -10.97
CA PRO A 308 3.05 8.99 -9.77
C PRO A 308 3.83 9.02 -8.44
N SER A 309 3.15 9.48 -7.36
CA SER A 309 3.44 9.52 -5.88
C SER A 309 4.00 8.29 -5.21
N GLN A 310 4.74 7.43 -5.90
CA GLN A 310 4.88 6.04 -5.50
C GLN A 310 5.64 5.80 -4.17
N GLY A 311 6.32 6.82 -3.62
CA GLY A 311 7.10 6.74 -2.36
C GLY A 311 6.51 7.45 -1.15
N SER A 312 5.37 8.10 -1.29
CA SER A 312 4.78 8.87 -0.20
C SER A 312 3.99 7.99 0.78
N HIS A 313 3.81 8.47 2.02
CA HIS A 313 2.83 7.92 2.98
C HIS A 313 1.43 7.79 2.35
N PHE A 314 1.10 8.67 1.42
CA PHE A 314 -0.12 8.62 0.62
C PHE A 314 -0.23 7.33 -0.20
N PHE A 315 0.81 6.94 -0.94
CA PHE A 315 0.74 5.73 -1.77
C PHE A 315 0.76 4.43 -0.93
N GLN A 316 1.49 4.42 0.19
CA GLN A 316 1.45 3.30 1.13
C GLN A 316 0.02 3.01 1.61
N ASN A 317 -0.74 4.04 1.99
CA ASN A 317 -2.13 3.88 2.41
C ASN A 317 -3.02 3.36 1.27
N ILE A 318 -2.84 3.84 0.05
CA ILE A 318 -3.56 3.32 -1.13
C ILE A 318 -3.33 1.81 -1.29
N THR A 319 -2.06 1.37 -1.24
CA THR A 319 -1.75 -0.05 -1.43
C THR A 319 -2.19 -0.92 -0.26
N SER A 320 -2.07 -0.43 0.98
CA SER A 320 -2.43 -1.19 2.20
C SER A 320 -3.95 -1.39 2.30
N LEU A 321 -4.73 -0.36 1.94
CA LEU A 321 -6.18 -0.40 1.99
C LEU A 321 -6.81 -0.97 0.71
N GLY A 322 -6.01 -1.36 -0.27
CA GLY A 322 -6.51 -1.90 -1.53
C GLY A 322 -7.31 -0.89 -2.35
N ILE A 323 -7.02 0.40 -2.23
CA ILE A 323 -7.75 1.46 -2.91
C ILE A 323 -7.44 1.38 -4.41
N HIS A 324 -8.49 1.45 -5.21
CA HIS A 324 -8.40 1.49 -6.66
C HIS A 324 -7.80 2.83 -7.11
N TYR A 325 -6.70 2.80 -7.87
CA TYR A 325 -6.02 4.01 -8.34
C TYR A 325 -5.96 4.02 -9.87
N ILE A 326 -6.68 4.95 -10.48
CA ILE A 326 -6.89 5.04 -11.92
C ILE A 326 -6.16 6.27 -12.44
N THR A 327 -5.41 6.12 -13.52
CA THR A 327 -4.78 7.23 -14.23
C THR A 327 -5.48 7.41 -15.58
N ILE A 328 -5.94 8.62 -15.88
CA ILE A 328 -6.61 8.95 -17.14
C ILE A 328 -5.70 9.91 -17.88
N THR A 329 -5.20 9.48 -19.04
CA THR A 329 -4.32 10.31 -19.89
C THR A 329 -5.11 10.94 -21.03
N GLU A 330 -5.26 12.27 -21.02
CA GLU A 330 -5.90 13.00 -22.11
C GLU A 330 -5.16 12.79 -23.44
N GLY A 331 -5.92 12.63 -24.53
CA GLY A 331 -5.37 12.36 -25.85
C GLY A 331 -4.94 10.91 -26.10
N SER A 332 -5.26 10.00 -25.18
CA SER A 332 -5.12 8.56 -25.36
C SER A 332 -6.49 7.88 -25.57
N GLU A 333 -6.54 6.56 -25.44
CA GLU A 333 -7.81 5.78 -25.42
C GLU A 333 -8.55 5.91 -24.07
N ASP A 334 -7.92 6.52 -23.06
CA ASP A 334 -8.54 6.78 -21.76
C ASP A 334 -9.57 7.92 -21.85
N PHE A 335 -10.67 7.80 -21.11
CA PHE A 335 -11.67 8.86 -21.03
C PHE A 335 -12.38 8.91 -19.68
N PHE A 336 -12.86 10.11 -19.34
CA PHE A 336 -13.75 10.39 -18.22
C PHE A 336 -14.83 11.36 -18.71
N ASP A 337 -16.09 10.92 -18.69
CA ASP A 337 -17.20 11.68 -19.25
C ASP A 337 -17.64 12.81 -18.30
N TRP A 338 -17.08 13.99 -18.52
CA TRP A 338 -17.41 15.21 -17.79
C TRP A 338 -18.82 15.70 -18.08
N GLU A 339 -19.34 15.51 -19.30
CA GLU A 339 -20.67 15.96 -19.68
C GLU A 339 -21.72 15.14 -18.93
N TRP A 340 -21.56 13.81 -18.92
CA TRP A 340 -22.36 12.90 -18.12
C TRP A 340 -22.35 13.30 -16.64
N LEU A 341 -21.16 13.53 -16.06
CA LEU A 341 -21.04 13.90 -14.65
C LEU A 341 -21.68 15.26 -14.33
N SER A 342 -21.56 16.22 -15.24
CA SER A 342 -22.12 17.57 -15.09
C SER A 342 -23.65 17.61 -15.14
N SER A 343 -24.28 16.57 -15.74
CA SER A 343 -25.74 16.47 -15.88
C SER A 343 -26.48 16.23 -14.56
N PHE A 344 -25.78 15.71 -13.54
CA PHE A 344 -26.36 15.43 -12.23
C PHE A 344 -26.38 16.68 -11.33
N PRO A 345 -27.40 16.84 -10.46
CA PRO A 345 -27.42 17.91 -9.49
C PRO A 345 -26.27 17.77 -8.48
N ALA A 346 -25.62 18.89 -8.13
CA ALA A 346 -24.61 18.92 -7.08
C ALA A 346 -25.29 18.79 -5.71
N VAL A 347 -24.83 17.85 -4.88
CA VAL A 347 -25.19 17.78 -3.45
C VAL A 347 -24.52 18.91 -2.69
N GLN A 348 -23.24 19.12 -3.00
CA GLN A 348 -22.42 20.18 -2.46
C GLN A 348 -21.50 20.71 -3.56
N GLU A 349 -21.37 22.02 -3.63
CA GLU A 349 -20.45 22.68 -4.55
C GLU A 349 -19.69 23.79 -3.82
N THR A 350 -18.38 23.81 -4.01
CA THR A 350 -17.47 24.82 -3.47
C THR A 350 -16.82 25.59 -4.62
N THR A 351 -15.83 26.43 -4.31
CA THR A 351 -15.09 27.18 -5.32
C THR A 351 -14.53 26.27 -6.40
N PHE A 352 -13.88 25.17 -6.01
CA PHE A 352 -13.15 24.29 -6.92
C PHE A 352 -13.72 22.87 -7.01
N ILE A 353 -14.45 22.42 -6.00
CA ILE A 353 -14.88 21.03 -5.87
C ILE A 353 -16.39 20.92 -6.07
N ARG A 354 -16.80 19.89 -6.80
CA ARG A 354 -18.20 19.51 -6.93
C ARG A 354 -18.38 18.07 -6.44
N HIS A 355 -19.42 17.88 -5.63
CA HIS A 355 -19.83 16.59 -5.11
C HIS A 355 -21.19 16.23 -5.70
N VAL A 356 -21.22 15.09 -6.39
CA VAL A 356 -22.40 14.49 -6.99
C VAL A 356 -22.70 13.18 -6.27
N GLN A 357 -23.98 12.93 -6.03
CA GLN A 357 -24.48 11.65 -5.54
C GLN A 357 -25.39 11.04 -6.59
N LEU A 358 -25.08 9.81 -6.98
CA LEU A 358 -25.92 8.99 -7.85
C LEU A 358 -27.06 8.37 -7.05
N ASP A 359 -28.17 8.07 -7.72
CA ASP A 359 -29.32 7.38 -7.12
C ASP A 359 -28.98 5.92 -6.73
N LYS A 360 -28.06 5.31 -7.47
CA LYS A 360 -27.51 3.98 -7.24
C LYS A 360 -25.99 3.99 -7.39
N PRO A 361 -25.28 3.12 -6.67
CA PRO A 361 -23.86 2.91 -6.88
C PRO A 361 -23.54 2.51 -8.33
N PHE A 362 -22.40 2.98 -8.83
CA PHE A 362 -21.88 2.53 -10.12
C PHE A 362 -21.02 1.28 -9.94
N THR A 363 -20.85 0.52 -11.02
CA THR A 363 -19.95 -0.63 -11.06
C THR A 363 -18.56 -0.17 -11.45
N LEU A 364 -17.59 -0.35 -10.56
CA LEU A 364 -16.16 -0.17 -10.82
C LEU A 364 -15.50 -1.53 -11.03
N LYS A 365 -14.80 -1.71 -12.15
CA LYS A 365 -14.02 -2.92 -12.43
C LYS A 365 -12.58 -2.56 -12.72
N ILE A 366 -11.64 -3.20 -12.03
CA ILE A 366 -10.21 -3.14 -12.35
C ILE A 366 -9.68 -4.53 -12.64
N ASP A 367 -9.23 -4.72 -13.88
CA ASP A 367 -8.41 -5.86 -14.28
C ASP A 367 -6.94 -5.51 -14.02
N GLY A 368 -6.44 -5.93 -12.86
CA GLY A 368 -5.08 -5.65 -12.43
C GLY A 368 -4.01 -6.37 -13.26
N ARG A 369 -4.38 -7.38 -14.06
CA ARG A 369 -3.43 -8.08 -14.94
C ARG A 369 -3.10 -7.27 -16.18
N ASN A 370 -4.12 -6.64 -16.75
CA ASN A 370 -3.98 -5.81 -17.94
C ASN A 370 -3.88 -4.31 -17.60
N ALA A 371 -3.90 -3.95 -16.30
CA ALA A 371 -3.95 -2.58 -15.80
C ALA A 371 -5.11 -1.76 -16.38
N ARG A 372 -6.27 -2.39 -16.61
CA ARG A 372 -7.44 -1.75 -17.20
C ARG A 372 -8.52 -1.47 -16.16
N CYS A 373 -9.25 -0.38 -16.35
CA CYS A 373 -10.40 -0.01 -15.53
C CYS A 373 -11.59 0.41 -16.40
N VAL A 374 -12.79 0.01 -16.00
CA VAL A 374 -14.05 0.58 -16.48
C VAL A 374 -14.96 0.94 -15.31
N MET A 375 -15.70 2.03 -15.46
CA MET A 375 -16.77 2.40 -14.54
C MET A 375 -18.07 2.60 -15.31
N ILE A 376 -19.12 1.90 -14.88
CA ILE A 376 -20.40 1.80 -15.59
C ILE A 376 -21.52 2.15 -14.62
N TRP A 377 -22.45 2.98 -15.05
CA TRP A 377 -23.63 3.35 -14.27
C TRP A 377 -24.89 2.94 -15.05
N ASN A 378 -25.66 2.00 -14.48
CA ASN A 378 -26.81 1.34 -15.11
C ASN A 378 -28.14 1.63 -14.40
#